data_AF-A0A7V3LIQ0-F1
#
_entry.id   AF-A0A7V3LIQ0-F1
#
_cell.length_a   1.000
_cell.length_b   1.000
_cell.length_c   1.000
_cell.angle_alpha   90.00
_cell.angle_beta   90.00
_cell.angle_gamma   90.00
#
_symmetry.space_group_name_H-M   'P 1'
#
loop_
_entity.id
_entity.type
_entity.pdbx_description
1 polymer ?
#
loop_
_entity_poly.entity_id
_entity_poly.type
_entity_poly.pdbx_seq_one_letter_code
_entity_poly.pdbx_strand_id
1 'polypeptide(L)'
;RRGIPHQILNAKLHAKEAAIIAQAGQPGAVTIATNMAGRGVDIKLGEGVKEKGGLFVLGTERHEARRVDNQLRGRSGRQGDPGVSQFVISLEDDLLRLFGGERIHRLMDRLGLDEDTSIEHDLISRAVESAQRRVEEQNFEIRKRVLEYDDVMNLQRQVVYRERQRILAGEDLREDVLDIIERVLRSQVAVFTGVSRFPEEWDLEELLTTLRNFFPTTLTLESLGDPADLDAEQLADMVVEDALRVYEERERRFGPEAMRALERWVLLRTIDSRWRDHLYEMDYLREGIGLRALAQRDPLVEYKNEGYRMFQEMMEAIQSDFVRYIYHLEIVRPEEREEGPPTRELAYSGGDDGLLTQSFARAAAPAVRPAGMADSSAEAYQAAQQATRTVVAPRRVTKVGRNDPCPCGSGKKYKKCCGA
;
A
#
# COMPACT_ATOMS: atom_id res chain seq x y z
N ARG A 1 -22.83 -43.07 -21.05
CA ARG A 1 -23.33 -41.73 -21.48
C ARG A 1 -24.79 -41.88 -21.89
N ARG A 2 -25.72 -41.07 -21.37
CA ARG A 2 -27.18 -41.20 -21.62
C ARG A 2 -27.68 -40.50 -22.90
N GLY A 3 -26.80 -39.97 -23.74
CA GLY A 3 -27.17 -39.39 -25.05
C GLY A 3 -27.87 -38.03 -25.02
N ILE A 4 -27.81 -37.30 -23.90
CA ILE A 4 -28.45 -35.99 -23.74
C ILE A 4 -27.55 -34.88 -24.33
N PRO A 5 -28.01 -34.12 -25.35
CA PRO A 5 -27.27 -32.98 -25.89
C PRO A 5 -27.08 -31.90 -24.81
N HIS A 6 -25.86 -31.39 -24.66
CA HIS A 6 -25.55 -30.35 -23.67
C HIS A 6 -24.42 -29.44 -24.13
N GLN A 7 -24.36 -28.24 -23.56
CA GLN A 7 -23.29 -27.25 -23.76
C GLN A 7 -22.51 -27.04 -22.47
N ILE A 8 -21.20 -26.79 -22.57
CA ILE A 8 -20.32 -26.60 -21.41
C ILE A 8 -19.77 -25.17 -21.40
N LEU A 9 -19.79 -24.54 -20.23
CA LEU A 9 -19.22 -23.22 -19.96
C LEU A 9 -18.08 -23.38 -18.94
N ASN A 10 -16.90 -22.84 -19.25
CA ASN A 10 -15.66 -23.06 -18.50
C ASN A 10 -14.88 -21.78 -18.16
N ALA A 11 -15.52 -20.62 -18.31
CA ALA A 11 -15.00 -19.27 -18.07
C ALA A 11 -13.78 -18.86 -18.92
N LYS A 12 -13.48 -19.56 -20.02
CA LYS A 12 -12.33 -19.23 -20.89
C LYS A 12 -12.65 -18.27 -22.04
N LEU A 13 -13.88 -18.29 -22.55
CA LEU A 13 -14.27 -17.58 -23.78
C LEU A 13 -15.59 -16.82 -23.61
N HIS A 14 -15.56 -15.70 -22.88
CA HIS A 14 -16.76 -14.98 -22.43
C HIS A 14 -17.77 -14.64 -23.55
N ALA A 15 -17.31 -14.25 -24.74
CA ALA A 15 -18.19 -13.92 -25.86
C ALA A 15 -18.99 -15.12 -26.39
N LYS A 16 -18.34 -16.30 -26.50
CA LYS A 16 -19.02 -17.54 -26.92
C LYS A 16 -19.94 -18.06 -25.83
N GLU A 17 -19.53 -17.92 -24.57
CA GLU A 17 -20.32 -18.33 -23.41
C GLU A 17 -21.60 -17.50 -23.27
N ALA A 18 -21.56 -16.20 -23.57
CA ALA A 18 -22.75 -15.36 -23.58
C ALA A 18 -23.77 -15.82 -24.63
N ALA A 19 -23.31 -16.22 -25.82
CA ALA A 19 -24.18 -16.76 -26.86
C ALA A 19 -24.81 -18.10 -26.46
N ILE A 20 -24.05 -18.97 -25.79
CA ILE A 20 -24.56 -20.25 -25.26
C ILE A 20 -25.60 -20.00 -24.16
N ILE A 21 -25.31 -19.12 -23.19
CA ILE A 21 -26.27 -18.80 -22.11
C ILE A 21 -27.55 -18.16 -22.65
N ALA A 22 -27.47 -17.30 -23.66
CA ALA A 22 -28.65 -16.69 -24.25
C ALA A 22 -29.64 -17.73 -24.80
N GLN A 23 -29.15 -18.91 -25.20
CA GLN A 23 -29.96 -20.02 -25.69
C GLN A 23 -30.31 -21.05 -24.59
N ALA A 24 -29.80 -20.90 -23.37
CA ALA A 24 -29.97 -21.87 -22.29
C ALA A 24 -31.42 -21.98 -21.78
N GLY A 25 -32.27 -20.99 -22.08
CA GLY A 25 -33.69 -20.98 -21.70
C GLY A 25 -34.63 -21.60 -22.73
N GLN A 26 -34.10 -22.17 -23.83
CA GLN A 26 -34.92 -22.79 -24.88
C GLN A 26 -35.38 -24.22 -24.50
N PRO A 27 -36.51 -24.71 -25.04
CA PRO A 27 -36.98 -26.07 -24.79
C PRO A 27 -35.91 -27.13 -25.10
N GLY A 28 -35.64 -28.01 -24.13
CA GLY A 28 -34.67 -29.11 -24.29
C GLY A 28 -33.20 -28.69 -24.17
N ALA A 29 -32.91 -27.43 -23.88
CA ALA A 29 -31.54 -26.96 -23.66
C ALA A 29 -30.99 -27.48 -22.33
N VAL A 30 -29.77 -28.02 -22.36
CA VAL A 30 -28.99 -28.41 -21.16
C VAL A 30 -27.66 -27.69 -21.20
N THR A 31 -27.38 -26.90 -20.16
CA THR A 31 -26.14 -26.13 -20.04
C THR A 31 -25.44 -26.48 -18.74
N ILE A 32 -24.17 -26.84 -18.82
CA ILE A 32 -23.31 -27.17 -17.68
C ILE A 32 -22.36 -26.01 -17.48
N ALA A 33 -22.40 -25.37 -16.31
CA ALA A 33 -21.53 -24.24 -15.98
C ALA A 33 -20.57 -24.62 -14.85
N THR A 34 -19.26 -24.46 -15.08
CA THR A 34 -18.27 -24.55 -14.00
C THR A 34 -18.16 -23.20 -13.29
N ASN A 35 -18.24 -23.19 -11.96
CA ASN A 35 -18.09 -21.99 -11.09
C ASN A 35 -18.91 -20.76 -11.55
N MET A 36 -20.15 -20.98 -11.99
CA MET A 36 -21.04 -19.94 -12.53
C MET A 36 -20.47 -19.15 -13.72
N ALA A 37 -19.76 -19.82 -14.63
CA ALA A 37 -19.40 -19.25 -15.93
C ALA A 37 -20.62 -18.63 -16.63
N GLY A 38 -20.39 -17.49 -17.32
CA GLY A 38 -21.46 -16.70 -17.93
C GLY A 38 -22.32 -15.91 -16.93
N ARG A 39 -21.71 -15.51 -15.81
CA ARG A 39 -22.32 -14.56 -14.87
C ARG A 39 -22.62 -13.22 -15.54
N GLY A 40 -23.75 -12.61 -15.16
CA GLY A 40 -24.20 -11.32 -15.71
C GLY A 40 -25.09 -11.42 -16.95
N VAL A 41 -25.14 -12.57 -17.63
CA VAL A 41 -26.06 -12.79 -18.75
C VAL A 41 -27.38 -13.35 -18.23
N ASP A 42 -28.48 -12.81 -18.77
CA ASP A 42 -29.84 -13.22 -18.44
C ASP A 42 -30.29 -14.41 -19.28
N ILE A 43 -31.05 -15.33 -18.67
CA ILE A 43 -31.58 -16.52 -19.33
C ILE A 43 -33.06 -16.25 -19.58
N LYS A 44 -33.39 -15.89 -20.82
CA LYS A 44 -34.78 -15.69 -21.23
C LYS A 44 -35.42 -17.03 -21.55
N LEU A 45 -36.59 -17.28 -20.96
CA LEU A 45 -37.37 -18.49 -21.24
C LEU A 45 -37.92 -18.42 -22.67
N GLY A 46 -37.70 -19.49 -23.43
CA GLY A 46 -38.26 -19.66 -24.77
C GLY A 46 -39.78 -19.89 -24.74
N GLU A 47 -40.39 -19.92 -25.93
CA GLU A 47 -41.82 -20.18 -26.10
C GLU A 47 -42.19 -21.58 -25.57
N GLY A 48 -43.29 -21.68 -24.81
CA GLY A 48 -43.77 -22.95 -24.26
C GLY A 48 -43.00 -23.46 -23.02
N VAL A 49 -41.97 -22.74 -22.55
CA VAL A 49 -41.15 -23.15 -21.39
C VAL A 49 -41.78 -22.75 -20.07
N LYS A 50 -42.51 -21.62 -20.02
CA LYS A 50 -43.18 -21.15 -18.80
C LYS A 50 -44.26 -22.14 -18.35
N GLU A 51 -45.02 -22.67 -19.30
CA GLU A 51 -46.09 -23.66 -19.08
C GLU A 51 -45.53 -25.01 -18.58
N LYS A 52 -44.23 -25.28 -18.81
CA LYS A 52 -43.54 -26.49 -18.36
C LYS A 52 -42.84 -26.33 -16.99
N GLY A 53 -43.05 -25.21 -16.30
CA GLY A 53 -42.45 -24.94 -14.99
C GLY A 53 -41.15 -24.12 -15.04
N GLY A 54 -40.75 -23.63 -16.22
CA GLY A 54 -39.65 -22.70 -16.38
C GLY A 54 -38.26 -23.32 -16.29
N LEU A 55 -37.28 -22.52 -15.84
CA LEU A 55 -35.88 -22.97 -15.76
C LEU A 55 -35.66 -23.84 -14.51
N PHE A 56 -35.12 -25.04 -14.72
CA PHE A 56 -34.63 -25.91 -13.65
C PHE A 56 -33.12 -25.72 -13.47
N VAL A 57 -32.72 -25.25 -12.30
CA VAL A 57 -31.31 -25.05 -11.94
C VAL A 57 -30.88 -26.15 -10.99
N LEU A 58 -29.87 -26.92 -11.40
CA LEU A 58 -29.26 -27.97 -10.60
C LEU A 58 -27.89 -27.53 -10.09
N GLY A 59 -27.74 -27.41 -8.78
CA GLY A 59 -26.43 -27.39 -8.13
C GLY A 59 -25.99 -28.83 -7.91
N THR A 60 -24.88 -29.23 -8.53
CA THR A 60 -24.29 -30.58 -8.36
C THR A 60 -23.57 -30.74 -7.04
N GLU A 61 -23.23 -29.63 -6.39
CA GLU A 61 -22.56 -29.53 -5.10
C GLU A 61 -22.99 -28.23 -4.41
N ARG A 62 -22.57 -28.06 -3.15
CA ARG A 62 -22.69 -26.80 -2.41
C ARG A 62 -21.34 -26.10 -2.39
N HIS A 63 -21.31 -24.83 -2.80
CA HIS A 63 -20.10 -24.04 -2.67
C HIS A 63 -19.87 -23.66 -1.20
N GLU A 64 -18.60 -23.53 -0.79
CA GLU A 64 -18.22 -23.00 0.52
C GLU A 64 -18.90 -21.66 0.89
N ALA A 65 -19.09 -20.78 -0.10
CA ALA A 65 -19.71 -19.49 0.08
C ALA A 65 -21.18 -19.55 -0.33
N ARG A 66 -22.08 -19.32 0.62
CA ARG A 66 -23.54 -19.37 0.39
C ARG A 66 -23.99 -18.36 -0.66
N ARG A 67 -23.28 -17.24 -0.76
CA ARG A 67 -23.53 -16.21 -1.78
C ARG A 67 -23.40 -16.75 -3.21
N VAL A 68 -22.54 -17.73 -3.46
CA VAL A 68 -22.38 -18.35 -4.79
C VAL A 68 -23.57 -19.25 -5.11
N ASP A 69 -23.99 -20.08 -4.16
CA ASP A 69 -25.19 -20.90 -4.29
C ASP A 69 -26.45 -20.04 -4.55
N ASN A 70 -26.60 -18.93 -3.84
CA ASN A 70 -27.73 -18.02 -4.04
C ASN A 70 -27.70 -17.36 -5.43
N GLN A 71 -26.52 -17.13 -6.00
CA GLN A 71 -26.39 -16.63 -7.37
C GLN A 71 -26.74 -17.68 -8.42
N LEU A 72 -26.39 -18.95 -8.17
CA LEU A 72 -26.83 -20.06 -9.01
C LEU A 72 -28.35 -20.19 -8.95
N ARG A 73 -28.92 -20.19 -7.74
CA ARG A 73 -30.38 -20.20 -7.51
C ARG A 73 -31.10 -19.07 -8.23
N GLY A 74 -30.57 -17.85 -8.17
CA GLY A 74 -31.13 -16.67 -8.84
C GLY A 74 -31.04 -16.66 -10.37
N ARG A 75 -30.65 -17.78 -11.00
CA ARG A 75 -30.75 -17.97 -12.45
C ARG A 75 -32.16 -18.35 -12.88
N SER A 76 -32.91 -19.07 -12.06
CA SER A 76 -34.33 -19.33 -12.27
C SER A 76 -35.19 -18.31 -11.51
N GLY A 77 -36.49 -18.25 -11.82
CA GLY A 77 -37.42 -17.40 -11.07
C GLY A 77 -37.33 -15.89 -11.37
N ARG A 78 -36.69 -15.49 -12.47
CA ARG A 78 -36.45 -14.07 -12.76
C ARG A 78 -37.74 -13.37 -13.20
N GLN A 79 -37.95 -12.15 -12.71
CA GLN A 79 -39.13 -11.33 -13.03
C GLN A 79 -40.49 -12.03 -12.79
N GLY A 80 -40.54 -12.97 -11.84
CA GLY A 80 -41.75 -13.74 -11.53
C GLY A 80 -42.00 -14.93 -12.46
N ASP A 81 -41.06 -15.25 -13.35
CA ASP A 81 -41.13 -16.48 -14.14
C ASP A 81 -41.13 -17.73 -13.25
N PRO A 82 -41.79 -18.82 -13.66
CA PRO A 82 -41.69 -20.09 -12.94
C PRO A 82 -40.26 -20.63 -13.02
N GLY A 83 -39.86 -21.39 -12.01
CA GLY A 83 -38.56 -22.01 -11.98
C GLY A 83 -38.32 -22.81 -10.72
N VAL A 84 -37.39 -23.74 -10.79
CA VAL A 84 -37.01 -24.62 -9.68
C VAL A 84 -35.50 -24.54 -9.51
N SER A 85 -35.05 -24.62 -8.27
CA SER A 85 -33.64 -24.81 -7.96
C SER A 85 -33.51 -26.00 -7.02
N GLN A 86 -32.67 -26.97 -7.39
CA GLN A 86 -32.36 -28.11 -6.54
C GLN A 86 -30.84 -28.20 -6.38
N PHE A 87 -30.41 -28.55 -5.19
CA PHE A 87 -29.01 -28.84 -4.92
C PHE A 87 -28.90 -30.28 -4.48
N VAL A 88 -27.96 -30.99 -5.08
CA VAL A 88 -27.56 -32.34 -4.69
C VAL A 88 -26.23 -32.19 -3.96
N ILE A 89 -26.06 -32.97 -2.89
CA ILE A 89 -24.85 -33.02 -2.09
C ILE A 89 -24.53 -34.48 -1.83
N SER A 90 -23.25 -34.82 -1.89
CA SER A 90 -22.74 -36.09 -1.39
C SER A 90 -22.17 -35.88 0.01
N LEU A 91 -22.24 -36.90 0.85
CA LEU A 91 -21.54 -36.90 2.14
C LEU A 91 -20.01 -36.92 1.97
N GLU A 92 -19.55 -37.33 0.80
CA GLU A 92 -18.13 -37.33 0.43
C GLU A 92 -17.63 -35.95 -0.01
N ASP A 93 -18.53 -34.97 -0.21
CA ASP A 93 -18.16 -33.61 -0.64
C ASP A 93 -17.28 -32.93 0.41
N ASP A 94 -16.27 -32.16 -0.04
CA ASP A 94 -15.30 -31.52 0.83
C ASP A 94 -15.92 -30.65 1.93
N LEU A 95 -17.02 -29.95 1.62
CA LEU A 95 -17.74 -29.13 2.59
C LEU A 95 -18.25 -29.97 3.78
N LEU A 96 -18.82 -31.15 3.51
CA LEU A 96 -19.33 -32.04 4.54
C LEU A 96 -18.23 -32.87 5.19
N ARG A 97 -17.22 -33.29 4.42
CA ARG A 97 -16.03 -34.00 4.91
C ARG A 97 -15.26 -33.16 5.93
N LEU A 98 -15.09 -31.87 5.67
CA LEU A 98 -14.31 -30.97 6.53
C LEU A 98 -15.15 -30.37 7.67
N PHE A 99 -16.44 -30.11 7.46
CA PHE A 99 -17.27 -29.32 8.40
C PHE A 99 -18.61 -29.96 8.80
N GLY A 100 -19.01 -31.06 8.17
CA GLY A 100 -20.22 -31.83 8.50
C GLY A 100 -20.10 -32.61 9.81
N GLY A 101 -18.87 -32.93 10.22
CA GLY A 101 -18.53 -33.49 11.53
C GLY A 101 -19.06 -34.92 11.78
N GLU A 102 -18.64 -35.53 12.89
CA GLU A 102 -19.04 -36.89 13.30
C GLU A 102 -20.55 -37.10 13.46
N ARG A 103 -21.33 -36.03 13.61
CA ARG A 103 -22.78 -36.13 13.88
C ARG A 103 -23.57 -36.56 12.66
N ILE A 104 -23.14 -36.20 11.46
CA ILE A 104 -23.80 -36.60 10.22
C ILE A 104 -23.52 -38.08 9.93
N HIS A 105 -22.27 -38.53 10.11
CA HIS A 105 -21.91 -39.95 10.02
C HIS A 105 -22.70 -40.81 11.03
N ARG A 106 -22.76 -40.39 12.30
CA ARG A 106 -23.55 -41.12 13.33
C ARG A 106 -25.05 -41.15 13.06
N LEU A 107 -25.59 -40.13 12.38
CA LEU A 107 -27.00 -40.10 11.99
C LEU A 107 -27.26 -41.11 10.87
N MET A 108 -26.32 -41.25 9.92
CA MET A 108 -26.38 -42.24 8.85
C MET A 108 -26.31 -43.67 9.37
N ASP A 109 -25.35 -43.94 10.24
CA ASP A 109 -25.17 -45.27 10.86
C ASP A 109 -26.42 -45.72 11.63
N ARG A 110 -27.16 -44.77 12.23
CA ARG A 110 -28.41 -45.05 12.95
C ARG A 110 -29.63 -45.18 12.05
N LEU A 111 -29.66 -44.45 10.94
CA LEU A 111 -30.79 -44.49 10.01
C LEU A 111 -30.77 -45.73 9.13
N GLY A 112 -29.62 -46.41 9.00
CA GLY A 112 -29.52 -47.69 8.27
C GLY A 112 -29.98 -47.57 6.82
N LEU A 113 -29.65 -46.45 6.18
CA LEU A 113 -30.08 -46.12 4.82
C LEU A 113 -29.11 -46.70 3.80
N ASP A 114 -29.64 -47.31 2.74
CA ASP A 114 -28.84 -47.80 1.61
C ASP A 114 -28.16 -46.63 0.88
N GLU A 115 -26.94 -46.86 0.35
CA GLU A 115 -26.08 -45.84 -0.29
C GLU A 115 -26.78 -45.05 -1.43
N ASP A 116 -27.80 -45.65 -2.06
CA ASP A 116 -28.54 -45.07 -3.19
C ASP A 116 -29.84 -44.33 -2.80
N THR A 117 -30.14 -44.21 -1.50
CA THR A 117 -31.40 -43.60 -1.05
C THR A 117 -31.30 -42.08 -0.99
N SER A 118 -32.15 -41.38 -1.76
CA SER A 118 -32.27 -39.92 -1.67
C SER A 118 -32.92 -39.51 -0.35
N ILE A 119 -32.28 -38.60 0.38
CA ILE A 119 -32.75 -38.12 1.68
C ILE A 119 -33.09 -36.63 1.58
N GLU A 120 -34.33 -36.28 1.89
CA GLU A 120 -34.76 -34.91 2.03
C GLU A 120 -35.09 -34.66 3.51
N HIS A 121 -34.18 -33.98 4.22
CA HIS A 121 -34.38 -33.70 5.63
C HIS A 121 -33.85 -32.31 6.03
N ASP A 122 -34.69 -31.50 6.67
CA ASP A 122 -34.37 -30.12 7.06
C ASP A 122 -33.11 -29.99 7.93
N LEU A 123 -32.85 -30.99 8.79
CA LEU A 123 -31.64 -31.05 9.61
C LEU A 123 -30.34 -31.06 8.78
N ILE A 124 -30.34 -31.73 7.62
CA ILE A 124 -29.16 -31.81 6.74
C ILE A 124 -28.93 -30.44 6.10
N SER A 125 -30.00 -29.79 5.62
CA SER A 125 -29.94 -28.42 5.09
C SER A 125 -29.38 -27.42 6.10
N ARG A 126 -29.81 -27.50 7.38
CA ARG A 126 -29.27 -26.65 8.46
C ARG A 126 -27.80 -26.97 8.77
N ALA A 127 -27.40 -28.23 8.70
CA ALA A 127 -26.01 -28.63 8.92
C ALA A 127 -25.08 -28.08 7.84
N VAL A 128 -25.50 -28.15 6.57
CA VAL A 128 -24.79 -27.54 5.42
C VAL A 128 -24.68 -26.03 5.60
N GLU A 129 -25.76 -25.34 5.96
CA GLU A 129 -25.73 -23.89 6.20
C GLU A 129 -24.77 -23.50 7.33
N SER A 130 -24.72 -24.30 8.41
CA SER A 130 -23.77 -24.12 9.51
C SER A 130 -22.32 -24.34 9.05
N ALA A 131 -22.07 -25.35 8.22
CA ALA A 131 -20.77 -25.59 7.61
C ALA A 131 -20.32 -24.41 6.74
N GLN A 132 -21.17 -23.93 5.84
CA GLN A 132 -20.89 -22.74 5.00
C GLN A 132 -20.57 -21.51 5.86
N ARG A 133 -21.35 -21.26 6.92
CA ARG A 133 -21.10 -20.13 7.83
C ARG A 133 -19.73 -20.21 8.51
N ARG A 134 -19.31 -21.41 8.95
CA ARG A 134 -17.99 -21.62 9.57
C ARG A 134 -16.85 -21.36 8.58
N VAL A 135 -16.99 -21.81 7.33
CA VAL A 135 -16.01 -21.57 6.27
C VAL A 135 -15.93 -20.08 5.93
N GLU A 136 -17.07 -19.40 5.86
CA GLU A 136 -17.12 -17.94 5.64
C GLU A 136 -16.45 -17.17 6.79
N GLU A 137 -16.68 -17.58 8.04
CA GLU A 137 -16.04 -17.00 9.23
C GLU A 137 -14.52 -17.23 9.23
N GLN A 138 -14.06 -18.44 8.91
CA GLN A 138 -12.63 -18.74 8.77
C GLN A 138 -11.97 -17.88 7.69
N ASN A 139 -12.59 -17.79 6.51
CA ASN A 139 -12.11 -16.96 5.42
C ASN A 139 -12.11 -15.47 5.78
N PHE A 140 -13.13 -15.02 6.53
CA PHE A 140 -13.19 -13.66 7.04
C PHE A 140 -12.03 -13.36 7.97
N GLU A 141 -11.74 -14.23 8.94
CA GLU A 141 -10.61 -14.06 9.86
C GLU A 141 -9.26 -14.04 9.14
N ILE A 142 -9.05 -14.92 8.16
CA ILE A 142 -7.83 -14.91 7.33
C ILE A 142 -7.69 -13.56 6.60
N ARG A 143 -8.76 -13.09 5.96
CA ARG A 143 -8.75 -11.81 5.23
C ARG A 143 -8.59 -10.61 6.15
N LYS A 144 -9.21 -10.64 7.33
CA LYS A 144 -9.07 -9.61 8.36
C LYS A 144 -7.60 -9.52 8.79
N ARG A 145 -6.94 -10.65 9.06
CA ARG A 145 -5.50 -10.65 9.37
C ARG A 145 -4.69 -10.04 8.24
N VAL A 146 -4.91 -10.45 6.98
CA VAL A 146 -4.21 -9.86 5.82
C VAL A 146 -4.41 -8.34 5.76
N LEU A 147 -5.65 -7.87 5.97
CA LEU A 147 -5.97 -6.45 6.02
C LEU A 147 -5.23 -5.74 7.15
N GLU A 148 -5.11 -6.34 8.33
CA GLU A 148 -4.40 -5.75 9.47
C GLU A 148 -2.90 -5.55 9.21
N TYR A 149 -2.26 -6.44 8.42
CA TYR A 149 -0.88 -6.22 7.94
C TYR A 149 -0.82 -5.10 6.92
N ASP A 150 -1.73 -5.10 5.95
CA ASP A 150 -1.78 -4.09 4.89
C ASP A 150 -2.09 -2.69 5.45
N ASP A 151 -2.87 -2.58 6.53
CA ASP A 151 -3.18 -1.32 7.21
C ASP A 151 -1.92 -0.61 7.73
N VAL A 152 -0.94 -1.36 8.22
CA VAL A 152 0.37 -0.81 8.66
C VAL A 152 1.08 -0.16 7.48
N MET A 153 1.17 -0.88 6.36
CA MET A 153 1.78 -0.38 5.13
C MET A 153 1.02 0.82 4.56
N ASN A 154 -0.31 0.82 4.66
CA ASN A 154 -1.15 1.90 4.18
C ASN A 154 -0.91 3.19 4.98
N LEU A 155 -0.79 3.12 6.31
CA LEU A 155 -0.47 4.27 7.15
C LEU A 155 0.88 4.89 6.78
N GLN A 156 1.92 4.07 6.63
CA GLN A 156 3.25 4.51 6.21
C GLN A 156 3.23 5.14 4.80
N ARG A 157 2.54 4.49 3.86
CA ARG A 157 2.36 4.99 2.49
C ARG A 157 1.70 6.36 2.48
N GLN A 158 0.67 6.58 3.30
CA GLN A 158 -0.01 7.88 3.37
C GLN A 158 0.92 9.00 3.81
N VAL A 159 1.86 8.74 4.74
CA VAL A 159 2.86 9.72 5.18
C VAL A 159 3.82 10.04 4.04
N VAL A 160 4.43 9.02 3.44
CA VAL A 160 5.42 9.18 2.37
C VAL A 160 4.80 9.85 1.14
N TYR A 161 3.60 9.44 0.74
CA TYR A 161 2.96 9.96 -0.48
C TYR A 161 2.44 11.37 -0.28
N ARG A 162 2.01 11.73 0.94
CA ARG A 162 1.67 13.11 1.27
C ARG A 162 2.89 14.01 1.10
N GLU A 163 4.02 13.60 1.65
CA GLU A 163 5.26 14.36 1.55
C GLU A 163 5.74 14.47 0.11
N ARG A 164 5.75 13.35 -0.62
CA ARG A 164 6.08 13.31 -2.04
C ARG A 164 5.19 14.23 -2.89
N GLN A 165 3.88 14.23 -2.61
CA GLN A 165 2.93 15.08 -3.33
C GLN A 165 3.16 16.58 -3.03
N ARG A 166 3.52 16.92 -1.79
CA ARG A 166 3.89 18.27 -1.38
C ARG A 166 5.09 18.80 -2.18
N ILE A 167 6.13 17.98 -2.31
CA ILE A 167 7.33 18.30 -3.09
C ILE A 167 7.01 18.45 -4.59
N LEU A 168 6.17 17.58 -5.14
CA LEU A 168 5.75 17.63 -6.55
C LEU A 168 4.85 18.83 -6.87
N ALA A 169 4.07 19.31 -5.91
CA ALA A 169 3.22 20.49 -6.07
C ALA A 169 4.02 21.79 -6.28
N GLY A 170 5.34 21.76 -6.00
CA GLY A 170 6.22 22.92 -6.18
C GLY A 170 6.09 23.96 -5.06
N GLU A 171 5.70 23.53 -3.86
CA GLU A 171 5.75 24.38 -2.66
C GLU A 171 7.20 24.85 -2.39
N ASP A 172 7.36 26.01 -1.77
CA ASP A 172 8.69 26.48 -1.36
C ASP A 172 9.17 25.66 -0.15
N LEU A 173 10.18 24.82 -0.39
CA LEU A 173 10.72 23.89 0.59
C LEU A 173 11.90 24.47 1.38
N ARG A 174 12.25 25.74 1.19
CA ARG A 174 13.44 26.33 1.83
C ARG A 174 13.45 26.10 3.33
N GLU A 175 12.39 26.50 4.02
CA GLU A 175 12.31 26.37 5.48
C GLU A 175 12.42 24.90 5.91
N ASP A 176 11.71 24.00 5.23
CA ASP A 176 11.77 22.56 5.50
C ASP A 176 13.18 21.99 5.31
N VAL A 177 13.90 22.44 4.28
CA VAL A 177 15.30 22.04 4.00
C VAL A 177 16.24 22.50 5.11
N LEU A 178 16.11 23.75 5.55
CA LEU A 178 16.93 24.28 6.65
C LEU A 178 16.64 23.54 7.97
N ASP A 179 15.37 23.25 8.26
CA ASP A 179 14.96 22.47 9.43
C ASP A 179 15.51 21.04 9.39
N ILE A 180 15.54 20.41 8.21
CA ILE A 180 16.15 19.09 8.01
C ILE A 180 17.66 19.15 8.28
N ILE A 181 18.37 20.13 7.72
CA ILE A 181 19.81 20.31 7.94
C ILE A 181 20.11 20.48 9.42
N GLU A 182 19.40 21.40 10.09
CA GLU A 182 19.59 21.67 11.51
C GLU A 182 19.37 20.41 12.35
N ARG A 183 18.24 19.72 12.15
CA ARG A 183 17.92 18.51 12.91
C ARG A 183 18.96 17.40 12.72
N VAL A 184 19.38 17.15 11.47
CA VAL A 184 20.37 16.11 11.17
C VAL A 184 21.71 16.44 11.84
N LEU A 185 22.21 17.67 11.69
CA LEU A 185 23.51 18.05 12.23
C LEU A 185 23.52 18.10 13.76
N ARG A 186 22.46 18.63 14.39
CA ARG A 186 22.30 18.55 15.85
C ARG A 186 22.28 17.11 16.34
N SER A 187 21.58 16.22 15.63
CA SER A 187 21.57 14.79 15.96
C SER A 187 22.96 14.17 15.83
N GLN A 188 23.76 14.57 14.84
CA GLN A 188 25.14 14.09 14.71
C GLN A 188 26.00 14.56 15.88
N VAL A 189 25.95 15.86 16.23
CA VAL A 189 26.69 16.38 17.38
C VAL A 189 26.30 15.67 18.67
N ALA A 190 25.01 15.43 18.89
CA ALA A 190 24.50 14.73 20.07
C ALA A 190 25.02 13.28 20.21
N VAL A 191 25.37 12.60 19.11
CA VAL A 191 25.99 11.26 19.17
C VAL A 191 27.36 11.31 19.84
N PHE A 192 28.15 12.35 19.56
CA PHE A 192 29.50 12.51 20.13
C PHE A 192 29.47 13.14 21.52
N THR A 193 28.64 14.17 21.73
CA THR A 193 28.53 14.84 23.03
C THR A 193 27.70 14.05 24.05
N GLY A 194 26.92 13.07 23.61
CA GLY A 194 26.10 12.23 24.47
C GLY A 194 26.87 11.14 25.22
N VAL A 195 28.12 10.86 24.81
CA VAL A 195 28.96 9.81 25.40
C VAL A 195 29.44 10.19 26.81
N SER A 196 29.75 11.47 27.03
CA SER A 196 30.19 11.98 28.32
C SER A 196 29.68 13.39 28.58
N ARG A 197 29.52 13.73 29.87
CA ARG A 197 29.17 15.09 30.31
C ARG A 197 30.37 16.03 30.33
N PHE A 198 31.58 15.49 30.21
CA PHE A 198 32.83 16.26 30.23
C PHE A 198 33.26 16.56 28.80
N PRO A 199 33.31 17.84 28.39
CA PRO A 199 33.71 18.24 27.05
C PRO A 199 35.10 17.76 26.62
N GLU A 200 36.00 17.57 27.57
CA GLU A 200 37.37 17.09 27.35
C GLU A 200 37.43 15.62 26.91
N GLU A 201 36.35 14.86 27.15
CA GLU A 201 36.22 13.45 26.74
C GLU A 201 35.53 13.31 25.37
N TRP A 202 35.09 14.41 24.75
CA TRP A 202 34.47 14.37 23.43
C TRP A 202 35.52 14.17 22.33
N ASP A 203 35.30 13.20 21.45
CA ASP A 203 36.14 13.00 20.26
C ASP A 203 35.77 14.02 19.16
N LEU A 204 36.29 15.23 19.31
CA LEU A 204 36.07 16.33 18.37
C LEU A 204 36.73 16.08 17.00
N GLU A 205 37.78 15.26 16.95
CA GLU A 205 38.45 14.91 15.68
C GLU A 205 37.58 13.98 14.83
N GLU A 206 37.00 12.96 15.46
CA GLU A 206 36.07 12.04 14.81
C GLU A 206 34.76 12.76 14.43
N LEU A 207 34.27 13.66 15.29
CA LEU A 207 33.12 14.51 14.97
C LEU A 207 33.39 15.33 13.70
N LEU A 208 34.49 16.08 13.62
CA LEU A 208 34.82 16.89 12.44
C LEU A 208 35.00 16.03 11.18
N THR A 209 35.60 14.85 11.32
CA THR A 209 35.73 13.89 10.22
C THR A 209 34.37 13.40 9.73
N THR A 210 33.45 13.12 10.66
CA THR A 210 32.09 12.70 10.35
C THR A 210 31.30 13.82 9.68
N LEU A 211 31.42 15.07 10.17
CA LEU A 211 30.74 16.23 9.59
C LEU A 211 31.16 16.51 8.14
N ARG A 212 32.43 16.24 7.78
CA ARG A 212 32.90 16.35 6.37
C ARG A 212 32.15 15.44 5.41
N ASN A 213 31.59 14.32 5.88
CA ASN A 213 30.76 13.45 5.04
C ASN A 213 29.40 14.06 4.74
N PHE A 214 28.93 15.00 5.56
CA PHE A 214 27.64 15.68 5.37
C PHE A 214 27.80 16.94 4.53
N PHE A 215 28.77 17.78 4.86
CA PHE A 215 29.01 19.05 4.17
C PHE A 215 30.50 19.43 4.25
N PRO A 216 31.00 20.27 3.32
CA PRO A 216 32.38 20.75 3.37
C PRO A 216 32.55 21.76 4.50
N THR A 217 32.69 21.27 5.73
CA THR A 217 32.84 22.10 6.93
C THR A 217 34.11 22.93 6.86
N THR A 218 34.00 24.17 7.34
CA THR A 218 35.14 25.07 7.50
C THR A 218 35.70 25.05 8.93
N LEU A 219 35.02 24.33 9.84
CA LEU A 219 35.44 24.19 11.21
C LEU A 219 36.73 23.37 11.29
N THR A 220 37.68 23.89 12.04
CA THR A 220 38.92 23.23 12.47
C THR A 220 38.92 23.11 13.98
N LEU A 221 39.75 22.21 14.53
CA LEU A 221 39.92 22.09 16.00
C LEU A 221 40.29 23.44 16.62
N GLU A 222 41.13 24.21 15.95
CA GLU A 222 41.52 25.56 16.40
C GLU A 222 40.32 26.53 16.42
N SER A 223 39.41 26.42 15.46
CA SER A 223 38.22 27.27 15.39
C SER A 223 37.16 26.95 16.45
N LEU A 224 37.21 25.74 17.02
CA LEU A 224 36.32 25.30 18.09
C LEU A 224 36.73 25.87 19.45
N GLY A 225 37.97 26.34 19.62
CA GLY A 225 38.46 26.88 20.88
C GLY A 225 38.92 25.79 21.87
N ASP A 226 38.96 26.14 23.17
CA ASP A 226 39.30 25.19 24.22
C ASP A 226 38.12 24.24 24.46
N PRO A 227 38.29 22.92 24.33
CA PRO A 227 37.23 21.94 24.59
C PRO A 227 36.57 22.13 25.96
N ALA A 228 37.33 22.52 27.00
CA ALA A 228 36.81 22.68 28.34
C ALA A 228 35.73 23.78 28.50
N ASP A 229 35.70 24.74 27.57
CA ASP A 229 34.75 25.84 27.57
C ASP A 229 33.52 25.57 26.69
N LEU A 230 33.49 24.45 25.95
CA LEU A 230 32.40 24.11 25.05
C LEU A 230 31.26 23.41 25.78
N ASP A 231 30.03 23.87 25.51
CA ASP A 231 28.84 23.08 25.80
C ASP A 231 28.27 22.43 24.52
N ALA A 232 27.46 21.38 24.69
CA ALA A 232 26.96 20.59 23.57
C ALA A 232 25.99 21.40 22.68
N GLU A 233 25.29 22.38 23.24
CA GLU A 233 24.33 23.21 22.53
C GLU A 233 25.05 24.26 21.68
N GLN A 234 26.08 24.91 22.24
CA GLN A 234 27.00 25.81 21.56
C GLN A 234 27.73 25.11 20.43
N LEU A 235 28.27 23.92 20.66
CA LEU A 235 28.93 23.14 19.61
C LEU A 235 27.95 22.81 18.48
N ALA A 236 26.72 22.42 18.82
CA ALA A 236 25.69 22.14 17.83
C ALA A 236 25.30 23.41 17.04
N ASP A 237 25.18 24.56 17.70
CA ASP A 237 24.90 25.84 17.07
C ASP A 237 26.03 26.25 16.11
N MET A 238 27.30 26.11 16.51
CA MET A 238 28.47 26.40 15.67
C MET A 238 28.48 25.54 14.40
N VAL A 239 28.20 24.23 14.53
CA VAL A 239 28.13 23.31 13.39
C VAL A 239 26.98 23.67 12.45
N VAL A 240 25.81 23.97 12.99
CA VAL A 240 24.65 24.37 12.20
C VAL A 240 24.89 25.70 11.48
N GLU A 241 25.46 26.70 12.17
CA GLU A 241 25.79 27.99 11.57
C GLU A 241 26.82 27.87 10.43
N ASP A 242 27.84 27.01 10.61
CA ASP A 242 28.81 26.73 9.54
C ASP A 242 28.13 26.12 8.31
N ALA A 243 27.28 25.11 8.51
CA ALA A 243 26.54 24.47 7.44
C ALA A 243 25.59 25.44 6.71
N LEU A 244 24.84 26.25 7.48
CA LEU A 244 23.93 27.25 6.92
C LEU A 244 24.66 28.28 6.07
N ARG A 245 25.85 28.72 6.49
CA ARG A 245 26.69 29.61 5.70
C ARG A 245 27.10 28.96 4.37
N VAL A 246 27.57 27.71 4.40
CA VAL A 246 27.93 26.95 3.19
C VAL A 246 26.72 26.80 2.26
N TYR A 247 25.55 26.52 2.82
CA TYR A 247 24.30 26.42 2.07
C TYR A 247 23.93 27.76 1.39
N GLU A 248 24.01 28.88 2.12
CA GLU A 248 23.74 30.21 1.56
C GLU A 248 24.72 30.57 0.44
N GLU A 249 26.00 30.24 0.57
CA GLU A 249 26.99 30.45 -0.48
C GLU A 249 26.66 29.65 -1.74
N ARG A 250 26.20 28.40 -1.58
CA ARG A 250 25.73 27.56 -2.69
C ARG A 250 24.47 28.13 -3.34
N GLU A 251 23.50 28.61 -2.55
CA GLU A 251 22.31 29.27 -3.07
C GLU A 251 22.67 30.52 -3.89
N ARG A 252 23.63 31.32 -3.42
CA ARG A 252 24.14 32.50 -4.16
C ARG A 252 24.85 32.10 -5.46
N ARG A 253 25.64 31.02 -5.45
CA ARG A 253 26.38 30.52 -6.62
C ARG A 253 25.46 29.95 -7.69
N PHE A 254 24.47 29.16 -7.30
CA PHE A 254 23.56 28.49 -8.24
C PHE A 254 22.38 29.36 -8.66
N GLY A 255 21.96 30.27 -7.79
CA GLY A 255 20.72 31.03 -7.92
C GLY A 255 19.54 30.31 -7.25
N PRO A 256 18.53 31.06 -6.78
CA PRO A 256 17.45 30.50 -5.96
C PRO A 256 16.62 29.46 -6.72
N GLU A 257 16.26 29.71 -7.98
CA GLU A 257 15.44 28.78 -8.76
C GLU A 257 16.12 27.42 -8.99
N ALA A 258 17.40 27.44 -9.36
CA ALA A 258 18.20 26.24 -9.54
C ALA A 258 18.39 25.48 -8.22
N MET A 259 18.58 26.20 -7.11
CA MET A 259 18.68 25.59 -5.78
C MET A 259 17.37 24.89 -5.37
N ARG A 260 16.20 25.54 -5.54
CA ARG A 260 14.89 24.90 -5.27
C ARG A 260 14.62 23.71 -6.19
N ALA A 261 15.09 23.73 -7.43
CA ALA A 261 15.00 22.58 -8.32
C ALA A 261 15.88 21.42 -7.85
N LEU A 262 17.12 21.72 -7.42
CA LEU A 262 18.03 20.72 -6.87
C LEU A 262 17.47 20.09 -5.60
N GLU A 263 16.97 20.88 -4.65
CA GLU A 263 16.36 20.38 -3.40
C GLU A 263 15.21 19.42 -3.66
N ARG A 264 14.26 19.80 -4.53
CA ARG A 264 13.14 18.94 -4.90
C ARG A 264 13.63 17.66 -5.54
N TRP A 265 14.60 17.75 -6.45
CA TRP A 265 15.16 16.59 -7.14
C TRP A 265 15.84 15.62 -6.16
N VAL A 266 16.68 16.13 -5.26
CA VAL A 266 17.38 15.31 -4.26
C VAL A 266 16.39 14.68 -3.28
N LEU A 267 15.44 15.46 -2.73
CA LEU A 267 14.42 14.92 -1.81
C LEU A 267 13.60 13.81 -2.48
N LEU A 268 13.06 14.03 -3.68
CA LEU A 268 12.28 13.02 -4.39
C LEU A 268 13.11 11.77 -4.67
N ARG A 269 14.35 11.93 -5.14
CA ARG A 269 15.24 10.81 -5.45
C ARG A 269 15.55 9.97 -4.22
N THR A 270 15.83 10.63 -3.09
CA THR A 270 16.14 9.96 -1.82
C THR A 270 14.91 9.27 -1.24
N ILE A 271 13.75 9.95 -1.22
CA ILE A 271 12.47 9.36 -0.79
C ILE A 271 12.14 8.13 -1.64
N ASP A 272 12.18 8.24 -2.97
CA ASP A 272 11.80 7.15 -3.86
C ASP A 272 12.74 5.94 -3.73
N SER A 273 14.05 6.16 -3.52
CA SER A 273 15.00 5.06 -3.29
C SER A 273 14.75 4.38 -1.95
N ARG A 274 14.73 5.15 -0.85
CA ARG A 274 14.60 4.61 0.51
C ARG A 274 13.23 3.96 0.74
N TRP A 275 12.16 4.53 0.18
CA TRP A 275 10.83 3.93 0.25
C TRP A 275 10.78 2.59 -0.48
N ARG A 276 11.38 2.48 -1.66
CA ARG A 276 11.45 1.19 -2.38
C ARG A 276 12.20 0.14 -1.57
N ASP A 277 13.34 0.52 -0.98
CA ASP A 277 14.14 -0.40 -0.17
C ASP A 277 13.33 -0.86 1.07
N HIS A 278 12.66 0.07 1.77
CA HIS A 278 11.75 -0.25 2.87
C HIS A 278 10.59 -1.17 2.46
N LEU A 279 10.00 -0.99 1.27
CA LEU A 279 8.96 -1.91 0.78
C LEU A 279 9.47 -3.34 0.65
N TYR A 280 10.71 -3.54 0.18
CA TYR A 280 11.32 -4.87 0.12
C TYR A 280 11.58 -5.43 1.52
N GLU A 281 12.11 -4.63 2.43
CA GLU A 281 12.38 -5.08 3.80
C GLU A 281 11.08 -5.43 4.55
N MET A 282 9.99 -4.69 4.34
CA MET A 282 8.68 -4.99 4.91
C MET A 282 8.06 -6.28 4.37
N ASP A 283 8.35 -6.63 3.11
CA ASP A 283 7.94 -7.90 2.50
C ASP A 283 8.72 -9.07 3.12
N TYR A 284 10.05 -8.95 3.23
CA TYR A 284 10.88 -9.93 3.94
C TYR A 284 10.47 -10.11 5.40
N LEU A 285 10.17 -9.01 6.10
CA LEU A 285 9.68 -9.04 7.47
C LEU A 285 8.38 -9.85 7.55
N ARG A 286 7.44 -9.60 6.63
CA ARG A 286 6.15 -10.30 6.58
C ARG A 286 6.30 -11.81 6.35
N GLU A 287 7.23 -12.24 5.50
CA GLU A 287 7.51 -13.66 5.28
C GLU A 287 8.11 -14.34 6.53
N GLY A 288 9.01 -13.65 7.24
CA GLY A 288 9.71 -14.18 8.40
C GLY A 288 8.96 -14.10 9.74
N ILE A 289 8.01 -13.17 9.90
CA ILE A 289 7.39 -12.86 11.20
C ILE A 289 6.59 -14.02 11.78
N GLY A 290 6.10 -14.92 10.94
CA GLY A 290 5.37 -16.12 11.36
C GLY A 290 6.17 -17.01 12.31
N LEU A 291 7.51 -17.01 12.21
CA LEU A 291 8.38 -17.78 13.10
C LEU A 291 8.38 -17.23 14.54
N ARG A 292 8.02 -15.97 14.76
CA ARG A 292 7.93 -15.39 16.12
C ARG A 292 6.78 -15.97 16.95
N ALA A 293 5.79 -16.59 16.29
CA ALA A 293 4.73 -17.33 16.98
C ALA A 293 5.30 -18.48 17.84
N LEU A 294 6.47 -19.03 17.48
CA LEU A 294 7.15 -20.07 18.27
C LEU A 294 7.58 -19.56 19.65
N ALA A 295 7.84 -18.26 19.78
CA ALA A 295 8.17 -17.61 21.05
C ALA A 295 6.93 -17.13 21.83
N GLN A 296 5.73 -17.61 21.48
CA GLN A 296 4.45 -17.19 22.07
C GLN A 296 4.18 -15.68 21.99
N ARG A 297 4.80 -14.99 21.03
CA ARG A 297 4.51 -13.59 20.74
C ARG A 297 3.52 -13.50 19.58
N ASP A 298 2.65 -12.50 19.63
CA ASP A 298 1.71 -12.23 18.55
C ASP A 298 2.47 -11.67 17.33
N PRO A 299 2.48 -12.38 16.17
CA PRO A 299 3.23 -11.94 15.00
C PRO A 299 2.79 -10.58 14.45
N LEU A 300 1.50 -10.24 14.55
CA LEU A 300 0.97 -8.97 14.04
C LEU A 300 1.47 -7.80 14.90
N VAL A 301 1.54 -7.99 16.22
CA VAL A 301 2.08 -6.97 17.13
C VAL A 301 3.56 -6.77 16.87
N GLU A 302 4.33 -7.85 16.72
CA GLU A 302 5.76 -7.76 16.40
C GLU A 302 6.00 -7.10 15.04
N TYR A 303 5.21 -7.44 14.02
CA TYR A 303 5.26 -6.80 12.70
C TYR A 303 5.00 -5.30 12.78
N LYS A 304 3.99 -4.88 13.56
CA LYS A 304 3.68 -3.45 13.77
C LYS A 304 4.85 -2.70 14.42
N ASN A 305 5.42 -3.27 15.47
CA ASN A 305 6.51 -2.63 16.22
C ASN A 305 7.79 -2.53 15.38
N GLU A 306 8.17 -3.64 14.73
CA GLU A 306 9.38 -3.68 13.91
C GLU A 306 9.24 -2.87 12.64
N GLY A 307 8.09 -2.98 11.96
CA GLY A 307 7.79 -2.16 10.80
C GLY A 307 7.74 -0.67 11.11
N TYR A 308 7.28 -0.28 12.30
CA TYR A 308 7.34 1.13 12.74
C TYR A 308 8.78 1.59 12.98
N ARG A 309 9.61 0.78 13.63
CA ARG A 309 11.02 1.08 13.85
C ARG A 309 11.78 1.23 12.52
N MET A 310 11.62 0.27 11.61
CA MET A 310 12.24 0.33 10.26
C MET A 310 11.76 1.57 9.49
N PHE A 311 10.49 1.94 9.63
CA PHE A 311 9.97 3.16 9.02
C PHE A 311 10.60 4.43 9.61
N GLN A 312 10.81 4.50 10.93
CA GLN A 312 11.52 5.63 11.55
C GLN A 312 12.97 5.71 11.06
N GLU A 313 13.68 4.57 11.06
CA GLU A 313 15.05 4.47 10.55
C GLU A 313 15.14 4.91 9.08
N MET A 314 14.17 4.50 8.24
CA MET A 314 14.07 4.95 6.85
C MET A 314 13.87 6.48 6.77
N MET A 315 12.97 7.05 7.57
CA MET A 315 12.69 8.49 7.57
C MET A 315 13.91 9.33 8.01
N GLU A 316 14.68 8.83 8.97
CA GLU A 316 15.95 9.43 9.41
C GLU A 316 17.02 9.30 8.32
N ALA A 317 17.13 8.13 7.69
CA ALA A 317 18.05 7.88 6.59
C ALA A 317 17.76 8.78 5.38
N ILE A 318 16.48 9.03 5.06
CA ILE A 318 16.08 9.96 4.00
C ILE A 318 16.64 11.36 4.27
N GLN A 319 16.52 11.85 5.50
CA GLN A 319 16.98 13.19 5.88
C GLN A 319 18.51 13.27 5.87
N SER A 320 19.17 12.27 6.44
CA SER A 320 20.63 12.17 6.47
C SER A 320 21.23 12.14 5.06
N ASP A 321 20.71 11.28 4.18
CA ASP A 321 21.13 11.20 2.79
C ASP A 321 20.85 12.48 2.02
N PHE A 322 19.69 13.12 2.27
CA PHE A 322 19.37 14.41 1.66
C PHE A 322 20.42 15.46 2.01
N VAL A 323 20.77 15.62 3.29
CA VAL A 323 21.79 16.57 3.75
C VAL A 323 23.14 16.25 3.08
N ARG A 324 23.56 14.98 3.05
CA ARG A 324 24.78 14.61 2.35
C ARG A 324 24.74 15.00 0.87
N TYR A 325 23.68 14.66 0.16
CA TYR A 325 23.60 14.90 -1.28
C TYR A 325 23.46 16.37 -1.65
N ILE A 326 22.73 17.17 -0.88
CA ILE A 326 22.51 18.60 -1.23
C ILE A 326 23.83 19.40 -1.19
N TYR A 327 24.75 19.04 -0.30
CA TYR A 327 26.07 19.69 -0.21
C TYR A 327 27.11 19.14 -1.19
N HIS A 328 27.00 17.88 -1.63
CA HIS A 328 28.00 17.24 -2.49
C HIS A 328 27.66 17.23 -3.98
N LEU A 329 26.38 17.41 -4.36
CA LEU A 329 25.98 17.45 -5.77
C LEU A 329 26.29 18.81 -6.39
N GLU A 330 27.00 18.82 -7.51
CA GLU A 330 27.24 20.03 -8.30
C GLU A 330 26.22 20.13 -9.46
N ILE A 331 25.73 21.33 -9.73
CA ILE A 331 24.86 21.59 -10.88
C ILE A 331 25.75 21.76 -12.11
N VAL A 332 25.81 20.74 -12.95
CA VAL A 332 26.49 20.84 -14.25
C VAL A 332 25.64 21.68 -15.18
N ARG A 333 26.13 22.86 -15.58
CA ARG A 333 25.48 23.67 -16.61
C ARG A 333 25.78 23.05 -17.99
N PRO A 334 24.77 22.93 -18.88
CA PRO A 334 24.96 22.27 -20.18
C PRO A 334 25.99 22.93 -21.10
N GLU A 335 26.45 24.15 -20.81
CA GLU A 335 27.53 24.83 -21.55
C GLU A 335 28.92 24.22 -21.32
N GLU A 336 29.10 23.38 -20.29
CA GLU A 336 30.37 22.66 -19.99
C GLU A 336 30.39 21.20 -20.49
N ARG A 337 29.49 20.84 -21.42
CA ARG A 337 29.84 19.76 -22.35
C ARG A 337 30.86 20.33 -23.33
N GLU A 338 32.13 20.36 -22.91
CA GLU A 338 33.20 20.24 -23.89
C GLU A 338 32.85 19.06 -24.78
N GLU A 339 32.82 19.29 -26.09
CA GLU A 339 32.66 18.26 -27.10
C GLU A 339 33.78 17.24 -26.93
N GLY A 340 33.58 16.28 -26.02
CA GLY A 340 34.37 15.07 -25.95
C GLY A 340 34.34 14.43 -27.34
N PRO A 341 35.46 13.82 -27.78
CA PRO A 341 35.57 13.29 -29.13
C PRO A 341 34.36 12.39 -29.40
N PRO A 342 33.74 12.50 -30.59
CA PRO A 342 32.46 11.85 -30.86
C PRO A 342 32.59 10.39 -30.45
N THR A 343 31.72 9.95 -29.54
CA THR A 343 31.57 8.55 -29.20
C THR A 343 31.49 7.79 -30.51
N ARG A 344 32.57 7.06 -30.83
CA ARG A 344 32.63 6.18 -31.98
C ARG A 344 31.44 5.26 -31.80
N GLU A 345 30.44 5.40 -32.66
CA GLU A 345 29.32 4.46 -32.71
C GLU A 345 29.94 3.08 -32.80
N LEU A 346 29.83 2.33 -31.71
CA LEU A 346 30.09 0.90 -31.72
C LEU A 346 28.95 0.32 -32.55
N ALA A 347 29.18 0.24 -33.86
CA ALA A 347 28.39 -0.56 -34.77
C ALA A 347 28.46 -2.00 -34.27
N TYR A 348 27.42 -2.42 -33.55
CA TYR A 348 27.21 -3.82 -33.21
C TYR A 348 26.81 -4.53 -34.52
N SER A 349 27.81 -5.02 -35.24
CA SER A 349 27.60 -5.97 -36.33
C SER A 349 27.31 -7.34 -35.72
N GLY A 350 26.08 -7.51 -35.25
CA GLY A 350 25.48 -8.80 -34.93
C GLY A 350 24.15 -8.85 -35.68
N GLY A 351 24.12 -9.64 -36.75
CA GLY A 351 23.04 -9.69 -37.73
C GLY A 351 21.72 -10.26 -37.22
N ASP A 352 20.67 -9.89 -37.97
CA ASP A 352 19.30 -10.42 -38.08
C ASP A 352 18.57 -10.73 -36.75
N ASP A 353 17.36 -10.23 -36.50
CA ASP A 353 16.27 -10.06 -37.45
C ASP A 353 15.20 -9.13 -36.86
N GLY A 354 14.31 -8.66 -37.73
CA GLY A 354 13.48 -7.47 -37.55
C GLY A 354 12.34 -7.51 -36.53
N LEU A 355 11.73 -6.31 -36.41
CA LEU A 355 10.53 -5.93 -35.65
C LEU A 355 10.75 -5.56 -34.18
N LEU A 356 10.90 -4.25 -33.94
CA LEU A 356 10.01 -3.44 -33.08
C LEU A 356 10.58 -2.02 -32.99
N THR A 357 10.46 -1.26 -34.08
CA THR A 357 10.65 0.19 -34.03
C THR A 357 9.52 0.83 -34.80
N GLN A 358 8.40 1.07 -34.12
CA GLN A 358 7.48 2.12 -34.51
C GLN A 358 6.59 2.56 -33.33
N SER A 359 6.72 3.84 -33.01
CA SER A 359 5.68 4.76 -32.50
C SER A 359 5.13 4.60 -31.06
N PHE A 360 5.82 5.22 -30.10
CA PHE A 360 5.21 5.81 -28.89
C PHE A 360 5.15 7.34 -28.96
N ALA A 361 4.67 7.86 -30.09
CA ALA A 361 4.37 9.28 -30.27
C ALA A 361 2.97 9.46 -30.88
N ARG A 362 1.93 8.96 -30.18
CA ARG A 362 0.53 9.41 -30.32
C ARG A 362 -0.37 8.71 -29.29
N ALA A 363 -0.67 9.40 -28.19
CA ALA A 363 -1.92 9.25 -27.45
C ALA A 363 -2.03 10.34 -26.36
N ALA A 364 -2.14 11.60 -26.77
CA ALA A 364 -2.81 12.60 -25.96
C ALA A 364 -4.31 12.51 -26.28
N ALA A 365 -5.10 11.93 -25.36
CA ALA A 365 -6.55 12.08 -25.31
C ALA A 365 -7.05 11.86 -23.86
N PRO A 366 -8.06 12.62 -23.40
CA PRO A 366 -8.51 12.60 -22.01
C PRO A 366 -9.43 11.40 -21.75
N ALA A 367 -9.17 10.67 -20.67
CA ALA A 367 -10.04 9.58 -20.22
C ALA A 367 -11.28 10.15 -19.49
N VAL A 368 -12.45 9.89 -20.07
CA VAL A 368 -13.78 10.13 -19.48
C VAL A 368 -14.02 9.12 -18.35
N ARG A 369 -14.40 9.59 -17.16
CA ARG A 369 -14.84 8.75 -16.03
C ARG A 369 -16.29 8.29 -16.27
N PRO A 370 -16.63 7.00 -16.12
CA PRO A 370 -18.03 6.60 -16.07
C PRO A 370 -18.63 6.98 -14.71
N ALA A 371 -19.78 7.65 -14.76
CA ALA A 371 -20.60 7.96 -13.59
C ALA A 371 -21.42 6.72 -13.19
N GLY A 372 -21.53 6.46 -11.89
CA GLY A 372 -22.53 5.53 -11.36
C GLY A 372 -22.00 4.36 -10.52
N MET A 373 -21.29 4.64 -9.43
CA MET A 373 -21.31 3.79 -8.25
C MET A 373 -21.43 4.70 -7.03
N ALA A 374 -22.57 4.62 -6.34
CA ALA A 374 -22.79 5.34 -5.09
C ALA A 374 -21.83 4.79 -4.02
N ASP A 375 -21.05 5.71 -3.47
CA ASP A 375 -19.92 5.44 -2.59
C ASP A 375 -20.42 5.12 -1.18
N SER A 376 -20.70 3.84 -0.90
CA SER A 376 -20.97 3.38 0.48
C SER A 376 -19.72 3.47 1.39
N SER A 377 -18.59 3.93 0.84
CA SER A 377 -17.37 4.22 1.58
C SER A 377 -17.39 5.61 2.22
N ALA A 378 -18.18 6.56 1.70
CA ALA A 378 -18.25 7.93 2.21
C ALA A 378 -19.02 8.01 3.54
N GLU A 379 -20.09 7.24 3.70
CA GLU A 379 -20.86 7.16 4.95
C GLU A 379 -20.10 6.40 6.04
N ALA A 380 -19.37 5.34 5.67
CA ALA A 380 -18.46 4.63 6.57
C ALA A 380 -17.27 5.52 7.01
N TYR A 381 -16.77 6.35 6.11
CA TYR A 381 -15.72 7.33 6.37
C TYR A 381 -16.20 8.46 7.32
N GLN A 382 -17.44 8.94 7.16
CA GLN A 382 -18.02 9.94 8.07
C GLN A 382 -18.36 9.36 9.46
N ALA A 383 -18.83 8.11 9.54
CA ALA A 383 -19.08 7.43 10.81
C ALA A 383 -17.77 7.19 11.60
N ALA A 384 -16.68 6.82 10.91
CA ALA A 384 -15.36 6.67 11.51
C ALA A 384 -14.75 8.01 11.99
N GLN A 385 -14.99 9.11 11.27
CA GLN A 385 -14.58 10.46 11.68
C GLN A 385 -15.38 11.01 12.87
N GLN A 386 -16.65 10.64 13.02
CA GLN A 386 -17.47 11.06 14.17
C GLN A 386 -17.09 10.29 15.46
N ALA A 387 -16.67 9.03 15.33
CA ALA A 387 -16.23 8.22 16.47
C ALA A 387 -14.86 8.62 17.06
N THR A 388 -14.06 9.44 16.35
CA THR A 388 -12.74 9.90 16.79
C THR A 388 -12.71 11.36 17.29
N ARG A 389 -13.88 12.01 17.42
CA ARG A 389 -13.99 13.38 17.91
C ARG A 389 -13.98 13.48 19.44
N THR A 390 -12.89 13.04 20.06
CA THR A 390 -12.50 13.46 21.42
C THR A 390 -11.02 13.79 21.48
N VAL A 391 -10.50 14.54 20.50
CA VAL A 391 -9.24 15.27 20.70
C VAL A 391 -9.34 16.64 20.02
N VAL A 392 -9.41 17.65 20.89
CA VAL A 392 -9.06 19.07 20.74
C VAL A 392 -8.96 19.61 19.30
N ALA A 393 -9.88 20.52 18.94
CA ALA A 393 -9.82 21.29 17.70
C ALA A 393 -8.46 22.03 17.56
N PRO A 394 -7.81 21.97 16.38
CA PRO A 394 -6.55 22.68 16.17
C PRO A 394 -6.80 24.20 16.22
N ARG A 395 -6.23 24.86 17.22
CA ARG A 395 -6.11 26.33 17.24
C ARG A 395 -5.32 26.73 15.99
N ARG A 396 -5.88 27.62 15.17
CA ARG A 396 -5.11 28.32 14.13
C ARG A 396 -4.01 29.12 14.84
N VAL A 397 -2.79 28.60 14.82
CA VAL A 397 -1.60 29.36 15.17
C VAL A 397 -1.10 29.96 13.86
N THR A 398 -1.24 31.26 13.69
CA THR A 398 -0.47 32.00 12.69
C THR A 398 1.00 31.76 12.99
N LYS A 399 1.71 31.03 12.12
CA LYS A 399 3.16 30.86 12.19
C LYS A 399 3.78 32.27 12.19
N VAL A 400 4.39 32.64 13.30
CA VAL A 400 5.17 33.88 13.40
C VAL A 400 6.59 33.53 12.96
N GLY A 401 7.11 34.21 11.94
CA GLY A 401 8.45 33.97 11.43
C GLY A 401 9.51 34.33 12.47
N ARG A 402 10.65 33.63 12.43
CA ARG A 402 11.77 33.77 13.40
C ARG A 402 12.25 35.23 13.58
N ASN A 403 12.17 36.05 12.53
CA ASN A 403 12.57 37.46 12.54
C ASN A 403 11.40 38.46 12.70
N ASP A 404 10.16 37.98 12.77
CA ASP A 404 8.97 38.84 12.91
C ASP A 404 8.85 39.43 14.31
N PRO A 405 8.08 40.53 14.49
CA PRO A 405 7.78 41.08 15.80
C PRO A 405 7.13 40.02 16.70
N CYS A 406 7.67 39.84 17.90
CA CYS A 406 7.19 38.83 18.83
C CYS A 406 5.74 39.14 19.27
N PRO A 407 4.80 38.18 19.17
CA PRO A 407 3.37 38.41 19.44
C PRO A 407 3.07 38.69 20.92
N CYS A 408 4.04 38.55 21.82
CA CYS A 408 3.90 38.95 23.22
C CYS A 408 3.98 40.48 23.44
N GLY A 409 4.18 41.27 22.38
CA GLY A 409 4.20 42.73 22.45
C GLY A 409 5.49 43.34 23.02
N SER A 410 6.57 42.55 23.13
CA SER A 410 7.85 42.98 23.70
C SER A 410 8.67 43.94 22.83
N GLY A 411 8.24 44.21 21.60
CA GLY A 411 8.97 45.01 20.61
C GLY A 411 10.25 44.37 20.06
N LYS A 412 10.59 43.14 20.51
CA LYS A 412 11.76 42.37 20.05
C LYS A 412 11.34 41.35 18.98
N LYS A 413 12.30 40.89 18.16
CA LYS A 413 12.08 39.80 17.19
C LYS A 413 11.76 38.48 17.91
N TYR A 414 10.91 37.63 17.32
CA TYR A 414 10.42 36.38 17.94
C TYR A 414 11.55 35.49 18.47
N LYS A 415 12.63 35.30 17.70
CA LYS A 415 13.83 34.53 18.10
C LYS A 415 14.63 35.06 19.29
N LYS A 416 14.40 36.31 19.71
CA LYS A 416 15.07 36.93 20.86
C LYS A 416 14.11 37.09 22.05
N CYS A 417 12.97 36.41 22.00
CA CYS A 417 11.92 36.51 23.01
C CYS A 417 11.20 35.17 23.20
N CYS A 418 9.99 34.99 22.65
CA CYS A 418 9.19 33.78 22.87
C CYS A 418 9.59 32.58 22.00
N GLY A 419 10.55 32.75 21.08
CA GLY A 419 11.18 31.67 20.32
C GLY A 419 12.68 31.58 20.58
N ALA A 420 13.13 32.04 21.75
CA ALA A 420 14.48 31.84 22.26
C ALA A 420 14.54 30.56 23.10
#